data_AF-D5W583-F1
#
_entry.id   AF-D5W583-F1
#
_cell.length_a   1.000
_cell.length_b   1.000
_cell.length_c   1.000
_cell.angle_alpha   90.00
_cell.angle_beta   90.00
_cell.angle_gamma   90.00
#
_symmetry.space_group_name_H-M   'P 1'
#
loop_
_entity.id
_entity.type
_entity.pdbx_description
1 polymer ?
#
loop_
_entity_poly.entity_id
_entity_poly.type
_entity_poly.pdbx_seq_one_letter_code
_entity_poly.pdbx_strand_id
1 'polypeptide(L)'
;MSAVTLFAWSVPAYFQGSVVDHTWVTTYDSRVTIYPALADVLLAGEHYWYSWGSFHARGGTPVSADGFLASGAANLLYASCLCKPDVDSNIDPAARGTIFSYGRDGVCHQLSNQILWATGSAGATPATVRTSRGYWLSIAIFGTYGKQHAGWASKKIQCSTPSGSDAMKPGHQESEVDDFQEHLQATLKGPDAQAKIKSLMNHRRAFMVRVERLQYAPQGSDAPSASELNQAYSSFLHDAADILGADDFERVFGERPKDQMNVVDPSVYEQSLRRPMQK
;
A
#
# COMPACT_ATOMS: atom_id res chain seq x y z
N MET A 1 13.76 21.98 -11.20
CA MET A 1 13.18 20.74 -10.66
C MET A 1 13.11 20.91 -9.16
N SER A 2 11.93 20.79 -8.52
CA SER A 2 11.82 20.81 -7.06
C SER A 2 12.18 19.42 -6.52
N ALA A 3 13.48 19.16 -6.41
CA ALA A 3 13.98 17.99 -5.71
C ALA A 3 13.64 18.12 -4.21
N VAL A 4 13.06 17.07 -3.64
CA VAL A 4 12.71 16.96 -2.22
C VAL A 4 13.12 15.59 -1.70
N THR A 5 13.11 15.40 -0.39
CA THR A 5 13.16 14.05 0.20
C THR A 5 11.76 13.66 0.62
N LEU A 6 11.28 12.51 0.18
CA LEU A 6 10.04 11.93 0.71
C LEU A 6 10.38 11.04 1.90
N PHE A 7 9.54 11.08 2.93
CA PHE A 7 9.63 10.24 4.11
C PHE A 7 8.33 9.47 4.27
N ALA A 8 8.44 8.18 4.58
CA ALA A 8 7.30 7.31 4.82
C ALA A 8 7.24 6.89 6.28
N TRP A 9 6.02 6.82 6.81
CA TRP A 9 5.76 6.67 8.23
C TRP A 9 4.68 5.64 8.51
N SER A 10 4.60 5.20 9.76
CA SER A 10 3.51 4.36 10.25
C SER A 10 3.04 4.65 11.67
N VAL A 11 1.79 4.28 11.90
CA VAL A 11 1.13 4.09 13.21
C VAL A 11 0.29 2.81 13.16
N PRO A 12 -0.02 2.15 14.28
CA PRO A 12 -0.97 1.05 14.28
C PRO A 12 -2.30 1.46 13.65
N ALA A 13 -2.88 0.61 12.80
CA ALA A 13 -4.20 0.90 12.28
C ALA A 13 -5.26 0.88 13.40
N TYR A 14 -6.21 1.82 13.34
CA TYR A 14 -7.10 2.20 14.47
C TYR A 14 -8.31 1.28 14.66
N PHE A 15 -8.18 -0.02 14.40
CA PHE A 15 -9.27 -0.98 14.58
C PHE A 15 -8.83 -2.25 15.30
N GLN A 16 -9.75 -2.81 16.09
CA GLN A 16 -9.44 -3.82 17.10
C GLN A 16 -8.77 -5.06 16.49
N GLY A 17 -7.62 -5.42 17.05
CA GLY A 17 -6.86 -6.61 16.65
C GLY A 17 -6.18 -6.52 15.29
N SER A 18 -6.13 -5.34 14.66
CA SER A 18 -5.50 -5.18 13.35
C SER A 18 -4.03 -5.60 13.36
N VAL A 19 -3.65 -6.42 12.37
CA VAL A 19 -2.26 -6.84 12.17
C VAL A 19 -1.51 -5.96 11.16
N VAL A 20 -2.10 -4.85 10.74
CA VAL A 20 -1.48 -3.90 9.82
C VAL A 20 -1.22 -2.57 10.50
N ASP A 21 -0.26 -1.83 9.95
CA ASP A 21 -0.09 -0.42 10.28
C ASP A 21 -0.83 0.45 9.25
N HIS A 22 -1.19 1.66 9.64
CA HIS A 22 -1.54 2.73 8.71
C HIS A 22 -0.26 3.47 8.29
N THR A 23 -0.13 3.81 7.01
CA THR A 23 1.04 4.53 6.46
C THR A 23 0.66 5.84 5.80
N TRP A 24 1.57 6.82 5.85
CA TRP A 24 1.47 8.09 5.12
C TRP A 24 2.86 8.55 4.64
N VAL A 25 2.88 9.60 3.81
CA VAL A 25 4.12 10.17 3.23
C VAL A 25 4.17 11.67 3.47
N THR A 26 5.37 12.21 3.70
CA THR A 26 5.63 13.65 3.88
C THR A 26 6.86 14.10 3.09
N THR A 27 7.03 15.41 2.88
CA THR A 27 8.31 16.01 2.42
C THR A 27 9.26 16.40 3.54
N TYR A 28 8.82 16.26 4.80
CA TYR A 28 9.56 16.63 6.01
C TYR A 28 9.81 15.43 6.93
N ASP A 29 10.89 15.49 7.71
CA ASP A 29 11.21 14.47 8.70
C ASP A 29 10.45 14.73 10.01
N SER A 30 9.38 13.97 10.29
CA SER A 30 8.57 14.08 11.51
C SER A 30 9.32 13.78 12.82
N ARG A 31 10.57 13.30 12.75
CA ARG A 31 11.45 13.12 13.93
C ARG A 31 12.21 14.39 14.28
N VAL A 32 12.39 15.27 13.30
CA VAL A 32 13.13 16.53 13.43
C VAL A 32 12.15 17.71 13.60
N THR A 33 11.12 17.77 12.75
CA THR A 33 10.13 18.84 12.76
C THR A 33 8.73 18.25 12.86
N ILE A 34 8.02 18.56 13.94
CA ILE A 34 6.65 18.10 14.18
C ILE A 34 5.69 19.25 13.88
N TYR A 35 4.78 19.02 12.95
CA TYR A 35 3.68 19.93 12.65
C TYR A 35 2.39 19.39 13.31
N PRO A 36 1.72 20.15 14.18
CA PRO A 36 0.56 19.65 14.92
C PRO A 36 -0.70 19.51 14.05
N ALA A 37 -0.78 20.24 12.93
CA ALA A 37 -1.86 20.12 11.96
C ALA A 37 -1.36 20.30 10.51
N LEU A 38 -2.20 19.91 9.55
CA LEU A 38 -1.94 20.15 8.12
C LEU A 38 -1.70 21.64 7.83
N ALA A 39 -2.43 22.55 8.49
CA ALA A 39 -2.27 23.99 8.27
C ALA A 39 -0.83 24.46 8.51
N ASP A 40 -0.13 23.89 9.51
CA ASP A 40 1.26 24.23 9.82
C ASP A 40 2.23 23.66 8.78
N VAL A 41 1.95 22.46 8.26
CA VAL A 41 2.68 21.86 7.13
C VAL A 41 2.62 22.79 5.91
N LEU A 42 1.42 23.27 5.56
CA LEU A 42 1.22 24.16 4.42
C LEU A 42 1.87 25.52 4.62
N LEU A 43 1.81 26.06 5.83
CA LEU A 43 2.47 27.33 6.17
C LEU A 43 4.00 27.22 6.02
N ALA A 44 4.56 26.05 6.28
CA ALA A 44 5.98 25.75 6.10
C ALA A 44 6.39 25.47 4.65
N GLY A 45 5.44 25.41 3.71
CA GLY A 45 5.71 25.04 2.32
C GLY A 45 6.04 23.56 2.12
N GLU A 46 5.65 22.72 3.07
CA GLU A 46 5.81 21.27 3.04
C GLU A 46 4.52 20.58 2.57
N HIS A 47 4.59 19.26 2.33
CA HIS A 47 3.48 18.45 1.81
C HIS A 47 3.23 17.19 2.64
N TYR A 48 1.95 16.78 2.71
CA TYR A 48 1.47 15.60 3.42
C TYR A 48 0.51 14.76 2.56
N TRP A 49 0.72 13.45 2.48
CA TRP A 49 -0.17 12.51 1.79
C TRP A 49 -0.85 11.55 2.75
N TYR A 50 -2.16 11.73 2.95
CA TYR A 50 -3.00 10.95 3.87
C TYR A 50 -3.04 9.45 3.63
N SER A 51 -2.84 9.00 2.39
CA SER A 51 -2.84 7.58 2.03
C SER A 51 -4.06 6.81 2.57
N TRP A 52 -5.28 7.34 2.39
CA TRP A 52 -6.55 6.79 2.93
C TRP A 52 -6.76 6.86 4.45
N GLY A 53 -5.94 7.56 5.22
CA GLY A 53 -6.15 7.75 6.66
C GLY A 53 -6.29 9.20 7.08
N SER A 54 -5.83 9.50 8.29
CA SER A 54 -5.95 10.80 8.92
C SER A 54 -4.61 11.53 9.00
N PHE A 55 -4.63 12.78 9.48
CA PHE A 55 -3.38 13.51 9.71
C PHE A 55 -2.69 12.97 10.96
N HIS A 56 -1.40 12.65 10.83
CA HIS A 56 -0.55 12.19 11.93
C HIS A 56 0.67 13.11 12.03
N ALA A 57 0.76 13.85 13.14
CA ALA A 57 1.90 14.72 13.43
C ALA A 57 3.21 13.93 13.67
N ARG A 58 3.08 12.69 14.14
CA ARG A 58 4.18 11.79 14.48
C ARG A 58 3.78 10.34 14.21
N GLY A 59 4.74 9.52 13.83
CA GLY A 59 4.59 8.07 13.85
C GLY A 59 4.94 7.42 15.18
N GLY A 60 4.86 6.10 15.16
CA GLY A 60 5.18 5.26 16.29
C GLY A 60 4.34 3.99 16.25
N THR A 61 5.01 2.84 16.29
CA THR A 61 4.42 1.51 16.36
C THR A 61 5.09 0.72 17.49
N PRO A 62 4.52 -0.43 17.91
CA PRO A 62 5.18 -1.30 18.90
C PRO A 62 6.59 -1.76 18.51
N VAL A 63 6.92 -1.77 17.22
CA VAL A 63 8.23 -2.24 16.69
C VAL A 63 9.13 -1.11 16.18
N SER A 64 8.61 0.12 16.03
CA SER A 64 9.36 1.30 15.62
C SER A 64 8.86 2.52 16.39
N ALA A 65 9.66 3.00 17.37
CA ALA A 65 9.23 4.05 18.29
C ALA A 65 8.93 5.40 17.62
N ASP A 66 9.55 5.69 16.48
CA ASP A 66 9.31 6.90 15.71
C ASP A 66 8.39 6.68 14.49
N GLY A 67 8.07 5.41 14.17
CA GLY A 67 7.28 5.03 13.02
C GLY A 67 7.95 5.29 11.68
N PHE A 68 9.26 5.58 11.64
CA PHE A 68 9.97 5.79 10.37
C PHE A 68 10.08 4.47 9.60
N LEU A 69 9.79 4.53 8.30
CA LEU A 69 9.84 3.35 7.42
C LEU A 69 10.94 3.46 6.37
N ALA A 70 10.97 4.57 5.62
CA ALA A 70 11.88 4.79 4.52
C ALA A 70 11.95 6.27 4.15
N SER A 71 13.02 6.65 3.45
CA SER A 71 13.14 7.96 2.80
C SER A 71 13.91 7.88 1.49
N GLY A 72 13.66 8.81 0.59
CA GLY A 72 14.40 8.90 -0.67
C GLY A 72 14.24 10.25 -1.35
N ALA A 73 15.27 10.67 -2.08
CA ALA A 73 15.18 11.85 -2.93
C ALA A 73 14.15 11.62 -4.05
N ALA A 74 13.31 12.61 -4.33
CA ALA A 74 12.24 12.53 -5.31
C ALA A 74 12.03 13.85 -6.05
N ASN A 75 11.39 13.75 -7.21
CA ASN A 75 10.83 14.91 -7.90
C ASN A 75 9.42 15.19 -7.35
N LEU A 76 9.25 16.32 -6.66
CA LEU A 76 7.97 16.67 -6.02
C LEU A 76 6.82 16.75 -7.03
N LEU A 77 7.04 17.36 -8.21
CA LEU A 77 5.99 17.47 -9.24
C LEU A 77 5.54 16.09 -9.72
N TYR A 78 6.47 15.13 -9.82
CA TYR A 78 6.12 13.77 -10.18
C TYR A 78 5.31 13.08 -9.07
N ALA A 79 5.76 13.16 -7.82
CA ALA A 79 5.04 12.61 -6.67
C ALA A 79 3.62 13.18 -6.55
N SER A 80 3.48 14.51 -6.66
CA SER A 80 2.19 15.22 -6.60
C SER A 80 1.26 14.90 -7.77
N CYS A 81 1.80 14.55 -8.94
CA CYS A 81 1.00 14.08 -10.07
C CYS A 81 0.47 12.65 -9.84
N LEU A 82 1.32 11.76 -9.31
CA LEU A 82 0.95 10.38 -9.01
C LEU A 82 -0.20 10.35 -8.01
N CYS A 83 -0.06 11.08 -6.90
CA CYS A 83 -1.13 11.30 -5.93
C CYS A 83 -1.07 12.76 -5.46
N LYS A 84 -2.22 13.45 -5.42
CA LYS A 84 -2.29 14.84 -4.93
C LYS A 84 -2.02 14.90 -3.41
N PRO A 85 -1.08 15.73 -2.92
CA PRO A 85 -0.87 15.95 -1.49
C PRO A 85 -1.94 16.89 -0.91
N ASP A 86 -1.90 17.03 0.42
CA ASP A 86 -2.55 18.09 1.20
C ASP A 86 -4.07 18.09 1.15
N VAL A 87 -4.64 16.96 0.76
CA VAL A 87 -6.08 16.73 0.73
C VAL A 87 -6.38 15.29 1.10
N ASP A 88 -7.47 15.09 1.83
CA ASP A 88 -7.93 13.77 2.25
C ASP A 88 -8.31 12.92 1.03
N SER A 89 -7.76 11.71 0.97
CA SER A 89 -8.07 10.71 -0.07
C SER A 89 -9.57 10.37 -0.11
N ASN A 90 -10.31 10.46 1.00
CA ASN A 90 -11.76 10.25 1.03
C ASN A 90 -12.53 11.35 0.29
N ILE A 91 -11.97 12.55 0.16
CA ILE A 91 -12.65 13.72 -0.40
C ILE A 91 -12.25 13.95 -1.86
N ASP A 92 -10.96 13.86 -2.18
CA ASP A 92 -10.44 14.18 -3.50
C ASP A 92 -9.93 12.93 -4.23
N PRO A 93 -10.56 12.53 -5.36
CA PRO A 93 -10.09 11.41 -6.16
C PRO A 93 -8.63 11.52 -6.63
N ALA A 94 -8.11 12.73 -6.82
CA ALA A 94 -6.72 12.94 -7.23
C ALA A 94 -5.71 12.52 -6.14
N ALA A 95 -6.12 12.47 -4.87
CA ALA A 95 -5.29 12.02 -3.75
C ALA A 95 -5.32 10.50 -3.53
N ARG A 96 -5.97 9.74 -4.43
CA ARG A 96 -6.13 8.28 -4.33
C ARG A 96 -5.18 7.49 -5.23
N GLY A 97 -4.42 8.17 -6.09
CA GLY A 97 -3.63 7.50 -7.13
C GLY A 97 -4.52 6.62 -8.00
N THR A 98 -4.30 5.31 -7.95
CA THR A 98 -5.21 4.30 -8.57
C THR A 98 -5.91 3.40 -7.56
N ILE A 99 -5.85 3.72 -6.27
CA ILE A 99 -6.57 3.01 -5.20
C ILE A 99 -7.92 3.70 -5.02
N PHE A 100 -8.88 3.51 -5.92
CA PHE A 100 -10.14 4.28 -5.92
C PHE A 100 -11.13 3.84 -4.85
N SER A 101 -11.12 2.56 -4.52
CA SER A 101 -11.88 1.94 -3.44
C SER A 101 -10.92 1.26 -2.47
N TYR A 102 -10.83 1.79 -1.24
CA TYR A 102 -10.01 1.22 -0.17
C TYR A 102 -10.42 -0.24 0.08
N GLY A 103 -9.47 -1.10 0.44
CA GLY A 103 -9.72 -2.53 0.69
C GLY A 103 -10.12 -3.35 -0.53
N ARG A 104 -10.43 -2.72 -1.67
CA ARG A 104 -10.71 -3.37 -2.95
C ARG A 104 -9.54 -3.26 -3.90
N ASP A 105 -9.14 -2.04 -4.21
CA ASP A 105 -8.04 -1.76 -5.14
C ASP A 105 -6.67 -1.83 -4.44
N GLY A 106 -6.67 -1.62 -3.13
CA GLY A 106 -5.48 -1.59 -2.26
C GLY A 106 -5.81 -0.93 -0.93
N VAL A 107 -4.79 -0.82 -0.06
CA VAL A 107 -4.88 -0.11 1.22
C VAL A 107 -3.84 1.02 1.28
N CYS A 108 -3.68 1.65 2.44
CA CYS A 108 -2.74 2.75 2.66
C CYS A 108 -1.31 2.42 2.20
N HIS A 109 -0.86 1.17 2.39
CA HIS A 109 0.46 0.71 1.95
C HIS A 109 0.68 0.90 0.44
N GLN A 110 -0.30 0.46 -0.38
CA GLN A 110 -0.19 0.57 -1.83
C GLN A 110 -0.22 2.03 -2.28
N LEU A 111 -1.03 2.87 -1.64
CA LEU A 111 -1.09 4.29 -1.96
C LEU A 111 0.21 5.01 -1.58
N SER A 112 0.78 4.73 -0.40
CA SER A 112 2.10 5.24 -0.01
C SER A 112 3.20 4.77 -0.98
N ASN A 113 3.19 3.51 -1.40
CA ASN A 113 4.11 3.00 -2.41
C ASN A 113 3.97 3.71 -3.77
N GLN A 114 2.74 4.05 -4.21
CA GLN A 114 2.53 4.82 -5.44
C GLN A 114 3.14 6.22 -5.34
N ILE A 115 3.07 6.87 -4.17
CA ILE A 115 3.72 8.18 -3.94
C ILE A 115 5.25 8.02 -3.97
N LEU A 116 5.76 7.02 -3.24
CA LEU A 116 7.19 6.74 -3.13
C LEU A 116 7.82 6.24 -4.44
N TRP A 117 7.02 5.85 -5.44
CA TRP A 117 7.51 5.56 -6.79
C TRP A 117 8.38 6.71 -7.34
N ALA A 118 8.06 7.95 -6.97
CA ALA A 118 8.83 9.13 -7.37
C ALA A 118 10.25 9.20 -6.80
N THR A 119 10.61 8.32 -5.86
CA THR A 119 11.98 8.17 -5.33
C THR A 119 12.87 7.27 -6.19
N GLY A 120 12.28 6.53 -7.13
CA GLY A 120 13.04 5.70 -8.07
C GLY A 120 13.79 6.54 -9.11
N SER A 121 14.93 6.05 -9.57
CA SER A 121 15.71 6.67 -10.64
C SER A 121 16.35 5.61 -11.53
N ALA A 122 17.02 6.02 -12.62
CA ALA A 122 17.81 5.12 -13.46
C ALA A 122 18.90 4.41 -12.64
N GLY A 123 18.62 3.18 -12.18
CA GLY A 123 19.52 2.35 -11.38
C GLY A 123 19.18 2.24 -9.89
N ALA A 124 18.12 2.90 -9.41
CA ALA A 124 17.66 2.77 -8.03
C ALA A 124 16.18 2.38 -7.96
N THR A 125 15.89 1.30 -7.23
CA THR A 125 14.53 0.89 -6.89
C THR A 125 13.87 1.94 -6.00
N PRO A 126 12.60 2.30 -6.25
CA PRO A 126 11.87 3.20 -5.36
C PRO A 126 11.86 2.70 -3.92
N ALA A 127 11.88 3.62 -2.96
CA ALA A 127 11.54 3.34 -1.59
C ALA A 127 10.10 2.78 -1.49
N THR A 128 9.86 1.93 -0.49
CA THR A 128 8.54 1.38 -0.20
C THR A 128 8.31 1.34 1.30
N VAL A 129 7.05 1.16 1.70
CA VAL A 129 6.68 0.94 3.12
C VAL A 129 6.92 -0.50 3.58
N ARG A 130 7.87 -1.22 2.98
CA ARG A 130 8.08 -2.67 3.21
C ARG A 130 8.38 -3.09 4.65
N THR A 131 8.76 -2.13 5.48
CA THR A 131 9.06 -2.32 6.91
C THR A 131 7.84 -2.10 7.81
N SER A 132 6.69 -1.73 7.26
CA SER A 132 5.44 -1.61 8.02
C SER A 132 4.90 -2.98 8.42
N ARG A 133 4.21 -3.04 9.56
CA ARG A 133 3.56 -4.28 10.00
C ARG A 133 2.45 -4.66 9.02
N GLY A 134 2.38 -5.95 8.69
CA GLY A 134 1.40 -6.47 7.75
C GLY A 134 1.62 -6.05 6.29
N TYR A 135 2.79 -5.50 5.94
CA TYR A 135 3.16 -5.22 4.56
C TYR A 135 2.95 -6.44 3.67
N TRP A 136 3.58 -7.58 3.99
CA TRP A 136 3.51 -8.79 3.15
C TRP A 136 2.12 -9.41 3.08
N LEU A 137 1.27 -9.22 4.10
CA LEU A 137 -0.15 -9.59 4.04
C LEU A 137 -0.87 -8.77 2.96
N SER A 138 -0.66 -7.44 2.98
CA SER A 138 -1.27 -6.56 1.99
C SER A 138 -0.72 -6.80 0.57
N ILE A 139 0.57 -7.13 0.43
CA ILE A 139 1.18 -7.44 -0.87
C ILE A 139 0.64 -8.75 -1.45
N ALA A 140 0.44 -9.77 -0.62
CA ALA A 140 -0.17 -11.02 -1.07
C ALA A 140 -1.61 -10.82 -1.60
N ILE A 141 -2.33 -9.82 -1.09
CA ILE A 141 -3.73 -9.54 -1.50
C ILE A 141 -3.80 -8.52 -2.65
N PHE A 142 -3.00 -7.45 -2.61
CA PHE A 142 -3.15 -6.28 -3.47
C PHE A 142 -1.95 -6.02 -4.39
N GLY A 143 -0.83 -6.71 -4.18
CA GLY A 143 0.45 -6.36 -4.81
C GLY A 143 1.04 -5.04 -4.30
N THR A 144 2.19 -4.66 -4.84
CA THR A 144 2.99 -3.51 -4.36
C THR A 144 2.32 -2.16 -4.55
N TYR A 145 1.64 -1.99 -5.69
CA TYR A 145 1.02 -0.72 -6.07
C TYR A 145 -0.50 -0.83 -6.22
N GLY A 146 -1.11 -1.90 -5.71
CA GLY A 146 -2.55 -2.15 -5.84
C GLY A 146 -2.92 -2.97 -7.08
N LYS A 147 -4.21 -3.29 -7.17
CA LYS A 147 -4.77 -4.21 -8.18
C LYS A 147 -5.04 -3.55 -9.54
N GLN A 148 -5.09 -2.22 -9.60
CA GLN A 148 -5.35 -1.47 -10.83
C GLN A 148 -4.09 -1.37 -11.71
N HIS A 149 -3.51 -2.50 -12.11
CA HIS A 149 -2.20 -2.58 -12.79
C HIS A 149 -2.12 -1.74 -14.08
N ALA A 150 -3.11 -1.87 -14.96
CA ALA A 150 -3.17 -1.08 -16.20
C ALA A 150 -3.36 0.41 -15.94
N GLY A 151 -4.19 0.76 -14.94
CA GLY A 151 -4.37 2.13 -14.50
C GLY A 151 -3.09 2.72 -13.93
N TRP A 152 -2.35 1.94 -13.14
CA TRP A 152 -1.08 2.34 -12.55
C TRP A 152 0.00 2.55 -13.61
N ALA A 153 0.14 1.62 -14.55
CA ALA A 153 1.05 1.77 -15.69
C ALA A 153 0.75 3.06 -16.48
N SER A 154 -0.53 3.33 -16.76
CA SER A 154 -0.95 4.54 -17.47
C SER A 154 -0.66 5.81 -16.66
N LYS A 155 -0.92 5.79 -15.35
CA LYS A 155 -0.69 6.92 -14.44
C LYS A 155 0.80 7.30 -14.38
N LYS A 156 1.70 6.31 -14.29
CA LYS A 156 3.15 6.52 -14.35
C LYS A 156 3.55 7.28 -15.61
N ILE A 157 3.08 6.84 -16.78
CA ILE A 157 3.36 7.45 -18.08
C ILE A 157 2.81 8.89 -18.15
N GLN A 158 1.55 9.08 -17.73
CA GLN A 158 0.91 10.41 -17.75
C GLN A 158 1.64 11.44 -16.89
N CYS A 159 2.21 11.00 -15.76
CA CYS A 159 2.93 11.87 -14.85
C CYS A 159 4.41 12.06 -15.21
N SER A 160 5.01 11.18 -16.01
CA SER A 160 6.37 11.33 -16.51
C SER A 160 6.43 12.52 -17.47
N THR A 161 7.07 13.61 -17.06
CA THR A 161 7.23 14.80 -17.92
C THR A 161 8.45 14.65 -18.85
N PRO A 162 8.42 15.20 -20.08
CA PRO A 162 9.56 15.14 -21.01
C PRO A 162 10.84 15.87 -20.54
N SER A 163 10.74 16.73 -19.52
CA SER A 163 11.76 17.76 -19.24
C SER A 163 12.47 17.64 -17.89
N GLY A 164 12.44 16.50 -17.21
CA GLY A 164 13.23 16.37 -15.97
C GLY A 164 12.84 15.28 -14.98
N SER A 165 12.39 14.11 -15.43
CA SER A 165 12.36 12.94 -14.56
C SER A 165 13.42 11.95 -15.03
N ASP A 166 14.54 11.89 -14.32
CA ASP A 166 15.37 10.67 -14.27
C ASP A 166 14.64 9.53 -13.53
N ALA A 167 13.42 9.79 -13.03
CA ALA A 167 12.48 8.76 -12.62
C ALA A 167 12.24 7.81 -13.80
N MET A 168 12.39 6.52 -13.52
CA MET A 168 12.49 5.42 -14.50
C MET A 168 11.77 5.73 -15.82
N LYS A 169 12.55 5.84 -16.90
CA LYS A 169 11.99 5.95 -18.26
C LYS A 169 10.99 4.80 -18.45
N PRO A 170 9.79 5.08 -19.00
CA PRO A 170 8.81 4.04 -19.34
C PRO A 170 9.45 3.14 -20.41
N GLY A 171 10.00 2.01 -19.97
CA GLY A 171 10.97 1.24 -20.77
C GLY A 171 11.80 0.27 -19.94
N HIS A 172 11.90 0.46 -18.62
CA HIS A 172 12.08 -0.70 -17.75
C HIS A 172 10.81 -1.54 -17.86
N GLN A 173 10.88 -2.62 -18.64
CA GLN A 173 10.02 -3.77 -18.42
C GLN A 173 10.09 -4.04 -16.92
N GLU A 174 8.98 -3.79 -16.20
CA GLU A 174 8.79 -4.43 -14.91
C GLU A 174 9.16 -5.88 -15.15
N SER A 175 10.15 -6.35 -14.40
CA SER A 175 10.31 -7.77 -14.18
C SER A 175 8.90 -8.32 -13.97
N GLU A 176 8.44 -9.26 -14.81
CA GLU A 176 7.17 -9.96 -14.60
C GLU A 176 7.11 -10.68 -13.24
N VAL A 177 8.20 -10.61 -12.47
CA VAL A 177 8.32 -11.20 -11.15
C VAL A 177 7.66 -10.30 -10.12
N ASP A 178 6.55 -10.81 -9.63
CA ASP A 178 5.77 -10.33 -8.50
C ASP A 178 6.63 -10.20 -7.22
N ASP A 179 6.72 -9.01 -6.61
CA ASP A 179 7.50 -8.76 -5.38
C ASP A 179 7.20 -9.77 -4.26
N PHE A 180 5.95 -10.26 -4.19
CA PHE A 180 5.60 -11.30 -3.22
C PHE A 180 6.32 -12.62 -3.52
N GLN A 181 6.39 -13.00 -4.80
CA GLN A 181 7.07 -14.21 -5.22
C GLN A 181 8.57 -14.12 -4.96
N GLU A 182 9.20 -12.96 -5.24
CA GLU A 182 10.61 -12.72 -4.90
C GLU A 182 10.86 -12.87 -3.40
N HIS A 183 9.99 -12.26 -2.58
CA HIS A 183 10.06 -12.38 -1.12
C HIS A 183 9.91 -13.82 -0.65
N LEU A 184 8.97 -14.59 -1.21
CA LEU A 184 8.81 -16.01 -0.90
C LEU A 184 10.08 -16.81 -1.22
N GLN A 185 10.69 -16.58 -2.39
CA GLN A 185 11.94 -17.23 -2.79
C GLN A 185 13.13 -16.84 -1.89
N ALA A 186 13.17 -15.58 -1.47
CA ALA A 186 14.18 -15.08 -0.54
C ALA A 186 14.02 -15.65 0.87
N THR A 187 12.78 -15.84 1.32
CA THR A 187 12.44 -16.19 2.71
C THR A 187 12.40 -17.70 2.95
N LEU A 188 11.75 -18.46 2.07
CA LEU A 188 11.56 -19.89 2.25
C LEU A 188 12.84 -20.65 1.88
N LYS A 189 13.26 -21.55 2.78
CA LYS A 189 14.47 -22.38 2.64
C LYS A 189 14.13 -23.83 2.95
N GLY A 190 14.88 -24.76 2.38
CA GLY A 190 14.70 -26.19 2.62
C GLY A 190 14.20 -26.96 1.40
N PRO A 191 14.11 -28.30 1.51
CA PRO A 191 13.80 -29.18 0.38
C PRO A 191 12.38 -29.03 -0.17
N ASP A 192 11.44 -28.51 0.63
CA ASP A 192 10.03 -28.31 0.27
C ASP A 192 9.70 -26.87 -0.16
N ALA A 193 10.64 -25.92 -0.06
CA ALA A 193 10.40 -24.50 -0.30
C ALA A 193 9.77 -24.23 -1.68
N GLN A 194 10.28 -24.85 -2.74
CA GLN A 194 9.74 -24.65 -4.10
C GLN A 194 8.30 -25.19 -4.25
N ALA A 195 7.98 -26.30 -3.58
CA ALA A 195 6.62 -26.85 -3.58
C ALA A 195 5.65 -25.90 -2.85
N LYS A 196 6.05 -25.38 -1.68
CA LYS A 196 5.28 -24.38 -0.91
C LYS A 196 5.03 -23.10 -1.72
N ILE A 197 6.08 -22.54 -2.33
CA ILE A 197 5.97 -21.34 -3.19
C ILE A 197 4.97 -21.58 -4.31
N LYS A 198 5.10 -22.70 -5.04
CA LYS A 198 4.19 -23.05 -6.14
C LYS A 198 2.75 -23.18 -5.65
N SER A 199 2.52 -23.88 -4.55
CA SER A 199 1.18 -24.08 -3.97
C SER A 199 0.56 -22.75 -3.54
N LEU A 200 1.30 -21.91 -2.81
CA LEU A 200 0.82 -20.61 -2.35
C LEU A 200 0.53 -19.65 -3.51
N MET A 201 1.40 -19.60 -4.52
CA MET A 201 1.16 -18.75 -5.69
C MET A 201 -0.05 -19.23 -6.51
N ASN A 202 -0.26 -20.54 -6.66
CA ASN A 202 -1.47 -21.07 -7.28
C ASN A 202 -2.72 -20.72 -6.48
N HIS A 203 -2.66 -20.87 -5.15
CA HIS A 203 -3.76 -20.53 -4.26
C HIS A 203 -4.09 -19.03 -4.32
N ARG A 204 -3.08 -18.16 -4.30
CA ARG A 204 -3.22 -16.70 -4.48
C ARG A 204 -3.92 -16.35 -5.79
N ARG A 205 -3.54 -16.96 -6.92
CA ARG A 205 -4.21 -16.72 -8.21
C ARG A 205 -5.69 -17.12 -8.18
N ALA A 206 -6.01 -18.28 -7.60
CA ALA A 206 -7.40 -18.74 -7.46
C ALA A 206 -8.23 -17.80 -6.56
N PHE A 207 -7.64 -17.37 -5.44
CA PHE A 207 -8.24 -16.43 -4.51
C PHE A 207 -8.50 -15.06 -5.16
N MET A 208 -7.56 -14.54 -5.97
CA MET A 208 -7.76 -13.28 -6.70
C MET A 208 -8.98 -13.31 -7.61
N VAL A 209 -9.20 -14.40 -8.35
CA VAL A 209 -10.40 -14.60 -9.19
C VAL A 209 -11.67 -14.60 -8.35
N ARG A 210 -11.66 -15.24 -7.17
CA ARG A 210 -12.80 -15.27 -6.26
C ARG A 210 -13.13 -13.88 -5.71
N VAL A 211 -12.12 -13.16 -5.25
CA VAL A 211 -12.30 -11.79 -4.69
C VAL A 211 -12.76 -10.82 -5.77
N GLU A 212 -12.26 -10.92 -6.99
CA GLU A 212 -12.73 -10.09 -8.10
C GLU A 212 -14.24 -10.28 -8.37
N ARG A 213 -14.73 -11.52 -8.31
CA ARG A 213 -16.18 -11.81 -8.42
C ARG A 213 -17.00 -11.21 -7.28
N LEU A 214 -16.46 -11.21 -6.06
CA LEU A 214 -17.11 -10.56 -4.90
C LEU A 214 -17.13 -9.03 -5.05
N GLN A 215 -16.05 -8.45 -5.57
CA GLN A 215 -15.89 -7.01 -5.67
C GLN A 215 -16.67 -6.39 -6.84
N TYR A 216 -16.75 -7.08 -7.97
CA TYR A 216 -17.35 -6.57 -9.21
C TYR A 216 -18.57 -7.40 -9.64
N ALA A 217 -19.35 -7.87 -8.68
CA ALA A 217 -20.61 -8.53 -8.95
C ALA A 217 -21.53 -7.63 -9.83
N PRO A 218 -22.45 -8.22 -10.63
CA PRO A 218 -23.21 -7.50 -11.66
C PRO A 218 -23.96 -6.27 -11.12
N GLN A 219 -24.22 -5.31 -12.01
CA GLN A 219 -25.00 -4.11 -11.69
C GLN A 219 -26.31 -4.49 -10.98
N GLY A 220 -26.51 -3.96 -9.76
CA GLY A 220 -27.68 -4.27 -8.91
C GLY A 220 -27.37 -5.17 -7.70
N SER A 221 -26.15 -5.68 -7.57
CA SER A 221 -25.67 -6.28 -6.31
C SER A 221 -25.05 -5.24 -5.38
N ASP A 222 -25.28 -5.38 -4.08
CA ASP A 222 -24.63 -4.55 -3.07
C ASP A 222 -23.12 -4.80 -3.09
N ALA A 223 -22.33 -3.73 -2.95
CA ALA A 223 -20.89 -3.87 -2.75
C ALA A 223 -20.64 -4.71 -1.48
N PRO A 224 -19.62 -5.59 -1.46
CA PRO A 224 -19.34 -6.39 -0.28
C PRO A 224 -19.04 -5.46 0.90
N SER A 225 -19.49 -5.82 2.09
CA SER A 225 -19.13 -5.14 3.34
C SER A 225 -17.64 -5.33 3.65
N ALA A 226 -17.09 -4.45 4.50
CA ALA A 226 -15.71 -4.62 4.98
C ALA A 226 -15.52 -5.94 5.73
N SER A 227 -16.56 -6.41 6.42
CA SER A 227 -16.55 -7.71 7.12
C SER A 227 -16.42 -8.87 6.14
N GLU A 228 -17.14 -8.86 5.02
CA GLU A 228 -17.04 -9.91 3.99
C GLU A 228 -15.66 -9.92 3.33
N LEU A 229 -15.09 -8.73 3.07
CA LEU A 229 -13.71 -8.63 2.56
C LEU A 229 -12.70 -9.18 3.57
N ASN A 230 -12.76 -8.75 4.83
CA ASN A 230 -11.86 -9.23 5.88
C ASN A 230 -12.01 -10.74 6.13
N GLN A 231 -13.22 -11.30 6.03
CA GLN A 231 -13.45 -12.73 6.13
C GLN A 231 -12.82 -13.48 4.96
N ALA A 232 -13.02 -13.01 3.72
CA ALA A 232 -12.39 -13.60 2.55
C ALA A 232 -10.85 -13.56 2.65
N TYR A 233 -10.30 -12.45 3.14
CA TYR A 233 -8.86 -12.25 3.27
C TYR A 233 -8.26 -13.11 4.39
N SER A 234 -8.96 -13.21 5.53
CA SER A 234 -8.53 -14.09 6.63
C SER A 234 -8.60 -15.56 6.22
N SER A 235 -9.62 -15.97 5.44
CA SER A 235 -9.69 -17.33 4.88
C SER A 235 -8.49 -17.65 3.99
N PHE A 236 -8.10 -16.74 3.09
CA PHE A 236 -6.90 -16.93 2.26
C PHE A 236 -5.63 -17.06 3.11
N LEU A 237 -5.52 -16.28 4.19
CA LEU A 237 -4.35 -16.32 5.08
C LEU A 237 -4.30 -17.60 5.93
N HIS A 238 -5.44 -18.16 6.30
CA HIS A 238 -5.49 -19.49 6.93
C HIS A 238 -5.04 -20.58 5.95
N ASP A 239 -5.57 -20.59 4.73
CA ASP A 239 -5.16 -21.55 3.70
C ASP A 239 -3.65 -21.41 3.40
N ALA A 240 -3.12 -20.18 3.42
CA ALA A 240 -1.68 -19.93 3.31
C ALA A 240 -0.89 -20.49 4.51
N ALA A 241 -1.41 -20.39 5.73
CA ALA A 241 -0.79 -20.98 6.92
C ALA A 241 -0.76 -22.52 6.84
N ASP A 242 -1.80 -23.14 6.30
CA ASP A 242 -1.84 -24.60 6.07
C ASP A 242 -0.80 -25.04 5.02
N ILE A 243 -0.62 -24.25 3.95
CA ILE A 243 0.37 -24.53 2.91
C ILE A 243 1.80 -24.39 3.43
N LEU A 244 2.06 -23.32 4.19
CA LEU A 244 3.41 -22.98 4.65
C LEU A 244 3.81 -23.74 5.93
N GLY A 245 2.85 -24.00 6.81
CA GLY A 245 3.10 -24.28 8.22
C GLY A 245 3.37 -22.98 9.00
N ALA A 246 3.15 -23.03 10.32
CA ALA A 246 3.17 -21.84 11.18
C ALA A 246 4.50 -21.05 11.14
N ASP A 247 5.64 -21.73 11.18
CA ASP A 247 6.96 -21.07 11.22
C ASP A 247 7.33 -20.39 9.89
N ASP A 248 6.99 -21.01 8.76
CA ASP A 248 7.19 -20.39 7.44
C ASP A 248 6.19 -19.26 7.21
N PHE A 249 4.95 -19.41 7.69
CA PHE A 249 3.95 -18.34 7.65
C PHE A 249 4.44 -17.10 8.42
N GLU A 250 4.88 -17.26 9.66
CA GLU A 250 5.38 -16.15 10.47
C GLU A 250 6.60 -15.48 9.82
N ARG A 251 7.52 -16.27 9.23
CA ARG A 251 8.66 -15.73 8.49
C ARG A 251 8.26 -14.94 7.25
N VAL A 252 7.28 -15.43 6.48
CA VAL A 252 6.83 -14.78 5.24
C VAL A 252 6.03 -13.52 5.55
N PHE A 253 5.09 -13.58 6.49
CA PHE A 253 4.12 -12.51 6.71
C PHE A 253 4.47 -11.57 7.87
N GLY A 254 5.44 -11.95 8.71
CA GLY A 254 5.86 -11.17 9.88
C GLY A 254 4.87 -11.22 11.05
N GLU A 255 3.85 -12.08 10.97
CA GLU A 255 2.78 -12.25 11.95
C GLU A 255 2.42 -13.73 12.05
N ARG A 256 1.98 -14.16 13.24
CA ARG A 256 1.42 -15.50 13.42
C ARG A 256 0.03 -15.60 12.79
N PRO A 257 -0.39 -16.78 12.32
CA PRO A 257 -1.76 -16.98 11.87
C PRO A 257 -2.72 -16.73 13.03
N LYS A 258 -3.82 -16.02 12.75
CA LYS A 258 -4.89 -15.68 13.69
C LYS A 258 -6.23 -15.84 12.99
N ASP A 259 -7.26 -16.16 13.76
CA ASP A 259 -8.64 -16.32 13.27
C ASP A 259 -9.13 -15.13 12.43
N GLN A 260 -8.69 -13.92 12.79
CA GLN A 260 -8.97 -12.69 12.06
C GLN A 260 -7.70 -11.87 11.91
N MET A 261 -7.35 -11.59 10.65
CA MET A 261 -6.17 -10.78 10.34
C MET A 261 -6.54 -9.30 10.12
N ASN A 262 -7.81 -8.99 9.83
CA ASN A 262 -8.34 -7.62 9.87
C ASN A 262 -7.45 -6.64 9.08
N VAL A 263 -7.43 -6.81 7.75
CA VAL A 263 -6.55 -6.06 6.82
C VAL A 263 -7.21 -4.76 6.34
N VAL A 264 -8.55 -4.73 6.27
CA VAL A 264 -9.33 -3.59 5.82
C VAL A 264 -9.99 -2.91 7.01
N ASP A 265 -9.69 -1.63 7.21
CA ASP A 265 -10.42 -0.77 8.14
C ASP A 265 -11.86 -0.55 7.63
N PRO A 266 -12.90 -0.98 8.39
CA PRO A 266 -14.28 -0.84 7.98
C PRO A 266 -14.73 0.61 7.76
N SER A 267 -14.26 1.53 8.60
CA SER A 267 -14.66 2.93 8.54
C SER A 267 -14.13 3.61 7.28
N VAL A 268 -12.86 3.36 6.93
CA VAL A 268 -12.24 3.87 5.70
C VAL A 268 -12.87 3.21 4.47
N TYR A 269 -13.15 1.90 4.55
CA TYR A 269 -13.84 1.19 3.49
C TYR A 269 -15.19 1.82 3.15
N GLU A 270 -16.05 1.99 4.16
CA GLU A 270 -17.38 2.56 3.99
C GLU A 270 -17.33 4.00 3.44
N GLN A 271 -16.36 4.80 3.89
CA GLN A 271 -16.14 6.15 3.35
C GLN A 271 -15.73 6.10 1.88
N SER A 272 -14.87 5.15 1.49
CA SER A 272 -14.42 5.00 0.10
C SER A 272 -15.55 4.65 -0.87
N LEU A 273 -16.62 4.01 -0.40
CA LEU A 273 -17.81 3.69 -1.19
C LEU A 273 -18.75 4.88 -1.40
N ARG A 274 -18.67 5.89 -0.53
CA ARG A 274 -19.49 7.10 -0.67
C ARG A 274 -18.97 7.86 -1.89
N ARG A 275 -19.80 7.94 -2.94
CA ARG A 275 -19.49 8.81 -4.09
C ARG A 275 -19.26 10.23 -3.57
N PRO A 276 -18.22 10.94 -4.01
CA PRO A 276 -18.16 12.37 -3.80
C PRO A 276 -19.46 12.95 -4.35
N MET A 277 -20.22 13.69 -3.54
CA MET A 277 -21.34 14.45 -4.08
C MET A 277 -20.75 15.36 -5.16
N GLN A 278 -21.19 15.20 -6.41
CA GLN A 278 -20.89 16.17 -7.45
C GLN A 278 -21.44 17.51 -6.96
N LYS A 279 -20.55 18.47 -6.70
CA LYS A 279 -20.91 19.88 -6.58
C LYS A 279 -21.00 20.48 -7.97
#